data_AF-A0A0G1Z4C7-F1
#
_entry.id   AF-A0A0G1Z4C7-F1
#
_cell.length_a   1.000
_cell.length_b   1.000
_cell.length_c   1.000
_cell.angle_alpha   90.00
_cell.angle_beta   90.00
_cell.angle_gamma   90.00
#
_symmetry.space_group_name_H-M   'P 1'
#
loop_
_entity.id
_entity.type
_entity.pdbx_description
1 polymer ?
#
loop_
_entity_poly.entity_id
_entity_poly.type
_entity_poly.pdbx_seq_one_letter_code
_entity_poly.pdbx_strand_id
1 'polypeptide(L)'
;MNRVANFFDKFEDRIRGFLSHYPILYAFIAGVAIVSFWRGVWEVSDILGISPQMSLLFGFLIMVGIGIQVTEFLGSRILVSGLKGEKKLEEKTLKEIEDEDRFLHDLKKEVDHIEKMMETREK
;
A
#
# COMPACT_ATOMS: atom_id res chain seq x y z
N MET A 1 -12.52 -1.82 -25.65
CA MET A 1 -11.09 -1.48 -25.42
C MET A 1 -10.34 -1.67 -26.73
N ASN A 2 -9.56 -0.67 -27.13
CA ASN A 2 -8.94 -0.58 -28.46
C ASN A 2 -7.93 -1.72 -28.68
N ARG A 3 -7.85 -2.25 -29.92
CA ARG A 3 -6.95 -3.35 -30.31
C ARG A 3 -5.48 -3.13 -29.89
N VAL A 4 -5.06 -1.86 -29.87
CA VAL A 4 -3.72 -1.44 -29.45
C VAL A 4 -3.51 -1.68 -27.95
N ALA A 5 -4.47 -1.32 -27.09
CA ALA A 5 -4.36 -1.53 -25.65
C ALA A 5 -4.20 -3.03 -25.32
N ASN A 6 -4.99 -3.89 -25.97
CA ASN A 6 -4.90 -5.35 -25.77
C ASN A 6 -3.58 -5.97 -26.27
N PHE A 7 -2.88 -5.31 -27.21
CA PHE A 7 -1.57 -5.76 -27.69
C PHE A 7 -0.47 -5.45 -26.66
N PHE A 8 -0.47 -4.22 -26.12
CA PHE A 8 0.48 -3.82 -25.09
C PHE A 8 0.29 -4.63 -23.80
N ASP A 9 -0.95 -4.87 -23.40
CA ASP A 9 -1.28 -5.64 -22.20
C ASP A 9 -0.72 -7.08 -22.27
N LYS A 10 -0.96 -7.78 -23.38
CA LYS A 10 -0.43 -9.15 -23.59
C LYS A 10 1.10 -9.20 -23.69
N PHE A 11 1.72 -8.14 -24.19
CA PHE A 11 3.17 -8.05 -24.28
C PHE A 11 3.79 -7.79 -22.91
N GLU A 12 3.20 -6.88 -22.13
CA GLU A 12 3.60 -6.57 -20.75
C GLU A 12 3.51 -7.82 -19.88
N ASP A 13 2.41 -8.55 -19.95
CA ASP A 13 2.22 -9.78 -19.16
C ASP A 13 3.25 -10.87 -19.50
N ARG A 14 3.61 -11.01 -20.78
CA ARG A 14 4.64 -11.96 -21.20
C ARG A 14 6.02 -11.59 -20.68
N ILE A 15 6.38 -10.31 -20.75
CA ILE A 15 7.67 -9.82 -20.23
C ILE A 15 7.70 -9.97 -18.71
N ARG A 16 6.61 -9.59 -18.02
CA ARG A 16 6.50 -9.68 -16.57
C ARG A 16 6.61 -11.12 -16.07
N GLY A 17 5.97 -12.07 -16.76
CA GLY A 17 6.06 -13.50 -16.43
C GLY A 17 7.46 -14.08 -16.66
N PHE A 18 8.18 -13.62 -17.68
CA PHE A 18 9.55 -14.06 -17.94
C PHE A 18 10.56 -13.44 -16.96
N LEU A 19 10.42 -12.15 -16.64
CA LEU A 19 11.36 -11.43 -15.77
C LEU A 19 11.11 -11.61 -14.27
N SER A 20 9.92 -12.06 -13.85
CA SER A 20 9.64 -12.38 -12.44
C SER A 20 10.54 -13.50 -11.89
N HIS A 21 11.09 -14.34 -12.76
CA HIS A 21 12.04 -15.39 -12.41
C HIS A 21 13.46 -14.86 -12.14
N TYR A 22 13.76 -13.61 -12.53
CA TYR A 22 15.08 -12.97 -12.36
C TYR A 22 14.95 -11.54 -11.79
N PRO A 23 14.49 -11.39 -10.53
CA PRO A 23 14.16 -10.08 -9.95
C PRO A 23 15.34 -9.10 -9.88
N ILE A 24 16.57 -9.59 -9.67
CA ILE A 24 17.77 -8.74 -9.58
C ILE A 24 18.14 -8.16 -10.96
N LEU A 25 18.14 -9.02 -12.00
CA LEU A 25 18.44 -8.58 -13.36
C LEU A 25 17.37 -7.63 -13.90
N TYR A 26 16.10 -7.91 -13.57
CA TYR A 26 14.99 -7.01 -13.87
C TYR A 26 15.18 -5.64 -13.23
N ALA A 27 15.50 -5.59 -11.93
CA ALA A 27 15.75 -4.32 -11.23
C ALA A 27 16.93 -3.54 -11.85
N PHE A 28 17.99 -4.23 -12.26
CA PHE A 28 19.13 -3.60 -12.92
C PHE A 28 18.75 -2.99 -14.28
N ILE A 29 18.09 -3.76 -15.15
CA ILE A 29 17.66 -3.29 -16.48
C ILE A 29 16.64 -2.15 -16.32
N ALA A 30 15.69 -2.29 -15.39
CA ALA A 30 14.72 -1.24 -15.08
C ALA A 30 15.42 0.05 -14.61
N GLY A 31 16.42 -0.06 -13.73
CA GLY A 31 17.20 1.09 -13.27
C GLY A 31 17.90 1.82 -14.42
N VAL A 32 18.59 1.08 -15.30
CA VAL A 32 19.25 1.66 -16.48
C VAL A 32 18.24 2.31 -17.43
N ALA A 33 17.10 1.66 -17.65
CA ALA A 33 16.04 2.18 -18.51
C ALA A 33 15.43 3.48 -17.95
N ILE A 34 15.17 3.54 -16.63
CA ILE A 34 14.63 4.73 -15.96
C ILE A 34 15.61 5.91 -16.08
N VAL A 35 16.90 5.69 -15.78
CA VAL A 35 17.92 6.73 -15.90
C VAL A 35 18.03 7.22 -17.35
N SER A 36 18.07 6.29 -18.30
CA SER A 36 18.13 6.62 -19.74
C SER A 36 16.88 7.35 -20.23
N PHE A 37 15.71 7.00 -19.70
CA PHE A 37 14.44 7.64 -20.05
C PHE A 37 14.39 9.09 -19.58
N TRP A 38 14.72 9.34 -18.30
CA TRP A 38 14.83 10.72 -17.80
C TRP A 38 15.92 11.50 -18.53
N ARG A 39 17.00 10.80 -18.92
CA ARG A 39 18.02 11.33 -19.82
C ARG A 39 17.49 11.59 -21.26
N GLY A 40 16.43 10.95 -21.70
CA GLY A 40 15.78 11.34 -22.96
C GLY A 40 14.99 12.63 -22.79
N VAL A 41 14.23 12.73 -21.70
CA VAL A 41 13.30 13.85 -21.44
C VAL A 41 14.02 15.20 -21.38
N TRP A 42 15.13 15.32 -20.65
CA TRP A 42 15.91 16.57 -20.56
C TRP A 42 16.57 16.95 -21.92
N GLU A 43 17.04 15.99 -22.72
CA GLU A 43 17.74 16.20 -23.99
C GLU A 43 16.73 16.62 -25.06
N VAL A 44 15.51 16.06 -25.04
CA VAL A 44 14.41 16.53 -25.87
C VAL A 44 14.05 17.98 -25.52
N SER A 45 14.00 18.35 -24.24
CA SER A 45 13.78 19.74 -23.82
C SER A 45 14.88 20.67 -24.34
N ASP A 46 16.13 20.23 -24.26
CA ASP A 46 17.30 21.00 -24.73
C ASP A 46 17.30 21.16 -26.27
N ILE A 47 17.00 20.09 -27.02
CA ILE A 47 16.89 20.10 -28.49
C ILE A 47 15.78 21.06 -28.95
N LEU A 48 14.67 21.11 -28.21
CA LEU A 48 13.56 22.03 -28.48
C LEU A 48 13.88 23.48 -28.09
N GLY A 49 15.06 23.73 -27.48
CA GLY A 49 15.48 25.06 -27.04
C GLY A 49 14.63 25.62 -25.91
N ILE A 50 13.95 24.75 -25.15
CA ILE A 50 13.14 25.19 -24.02
C ILE A 50 14.09 25.60 -22.91
N SER A 51 14.07 26.87 -22.53
CA SER A 51 14.92 27.36 -21.46
C SER A 51 14.60 26.64 -20.14
N PRO A 52 15.59 26.39 -19.26
CA PRO A 52 15.36 25.70 -18.00
C PRO A 52 14.25 26.34 -17.15
N GLN A 53 14.13 27.67 -17.19
CA GLN A 53 13.10 28.43 -16.49
C GLN A 53 11.69 28.11 -17.03
N MET A 54 11.56 27.98 -18.35
CA MET A 54 10.29 27.63 -19.00
C MET A 54 9.94 26.16 -18.73
N SER A 55 10.90 25.23 -18.79
CA SER A 55 10.69 23.83 -18.45
C SER A 55 10.23 23.66 -17.00
N LEU A 56 10.80 24.41 -16.06
CA LEU A 56 10.36 24.43 -14.66
C LEU A 56 8.94 24.98 -14.52
N LEU A 57 8.62 26.09 -15.18
CA LEU A 57 7.31 26.73 -15.07
C LEU A 57 6.21 25.83 -15.66
N PHE A 58 6.40 25.29 -16.86
CA PHE A 58 5.43 24.39 -17.49
C PHE A 58 5.34 23.06 -16.76
N GLY A 59 6.46 22.49 -16.31
CA GLY A 59 6.47 21.27 -15.50
C GLY A 59 5.65 21.44 -14.22
N PHE A 60 5.84 22.56 -13.52
CA PHE A 60 5.07 22.88 -12.33
C PHE A 60 3.57 23.05 -12.62
N LEU A 61 3.20 23.80 -13.66
CA LEU A 61 1.82 24.00 -14.08
C LEU A 61 1.11 22.69 -14.46
N ILE A 62 1.79 21.83 -15.22
CA ILE A 62 1.28 20.51 -15.61
C ILE A 62 1.13 19.61 -14.38
N MET A 63 2.12 19.57 -13.47
CA MET A 63 2.02 18.79 -12.24
C MET A 63 0.87 19.23 -11.34
N VAL A 64 0.60 20.54 -11.25
CA VAL A 64 -0.56 21.07 -10.54
C VAL A 64 -1.86 20.67 -11.25
N GLY A 65 -1.92 20.78 -12.58
CA GLY A 65 -3.09 20.40 -13.37
C GLY A 65 -3.46 18.91 -13.29
N ILE A 66 -2.46 18.03 -13.25
CA ILE A 66 -2.66 16.58 -13.09
C ILE A 66 -2.94 16.21 -11.61
N GLY A 67 -2.60 17.09 -10.67
CA GLY A 67 -2.81 16.86 -9.23
C GLY A 67 -1.71 16.03 -8.55
N ILE A 68 -0.61 15.73 -9.24
CA ILE A 68 0.52 14.94 -8.70
C ILE A 68 1.09 15.57 -7.43
N GLN A 69 1.19 16.91 -7.39
CA GLN A 69 1.68 17.61 -6.18
C GLN A 69 0.77 17.40 -4.97
N VAL A 70 -0.54 17.26 -5.18
CA VAL A 70 -1.49 17.02 -4.09
C VAL A 70 -1.41 15.56 -3.66
N THR A 71 -1.32 14.61 -4.60
CA THR A 71 -1.27 13.18 -4.28
C THR A 71 0.01 12.76 -3.57
N GLU A 72 1.18 13.27 -3.94
CA GLU A 72 2.44 12.96 -3.25
C GLU A 72 2.48 13.54 -1.81
N PHE A 73 1.94 14.76 -1.63
CA PHE A 73 1.92 15.42 -0.31
C PHE A 73 0.80 14.94 0.61
N LEU A 74 -0.41 14.69 0.10
CA LEU A 74 -1.54 14.19 0.90
C LEU A 74 -1.53 12.66 1.00
N GLY A 75 -1.25 11.94 -0.08
CA GLY A 75 -1.40 10.49 -0.15
C GLY A 75 -0.52 9.75 0.83
N SER A 76 0.77 10.11 0.92
CA SER A 76 1.71 9.48 1.86
C SER A 76 1.32 9.70 3.33
N ARG A 77 0.90 10.91 3.71
CA ARG A 77 0.46 11.21 5.09
C ARG A 77 -0.91 10.62 5.41
N ILE A 78 -1.87 10.69 4.50
CA ILE A 78 -3.22 10.15 4.70
C ILE A 78 -3.16 8.62 4.79
N LEU A 79 -2.44 7.95 3.89
CA LEU A 79 -2.29 6.49 3.89
C LEU A 79 -1.63 6.00 5.19
N VAL A 80 -0.53 6.63 5.62
CA VAL A 80 0.15 6.28 6.89
C VAL A 80 -0.75 6.58 8.10
N SER A 81 -1.52 7.67 8.07
CA SER A 81 -2.46 7.98 9.15
C SER A 81 -3.65 7.01 9.22
N GLY A 82 -4.13 6.54 8.07
CA GLY A 82 -5.17 5.52 7.94
C GLY A 82 -4.68 4.18 8.48
N LEU A 83 -3.52 3.71 8.02
CA LEU A 83 -2.89 2.47 8.51
C LEU A 83 -2.64 2.50 10.02
N LYS A 84 -2.19 3.65 10.56
CA LYS A 84 -2.00 3.81 12.01
C LYS A 84 -3.33 3.79 12.78
N GLY A 85 -4.40 4.31 12.19
CA GLY A 85 -5.76 4.25 12.73
C GLY A 85 -6.30 2.82 12.78
N GLU A 86 -6.19 2.09 11.66
CA GLU A 86 -6.60 0.68 11.55
C GLU A 86 -5.86 -0.19 12.57
N LYS A 87 -4.53 -0.07 12.66
CA LYS A 87 -3.74 -0.81 13.63
C LYS A 87 -4.15 -0.55 15.08
N LYS A 88 -4.45 0.71 15.42
CA LYS A 88 -4.92 1.08 16.77
C LYS A 88 -6.32 0.51 17.07
N LEU A 89 -7.16 0.36 16.05
CA LEU A 89 -8.48 -0.25 16.15
C LEU A 89 -8.35 -1.76 16.37
N GLU A 90 -7.48 -2.41 15.60
CA GLU A 90 -7.16 -3.83 15.73
C GLU A 90 -6.61 -4.16 17.13
N GLU A 91 -5.66 -3.37 17.65
CA GLU A 91 -5.12 -3.53 19.01
C GLU A 91 -6.19 -3.38 20.10
N LYS A 92 -7.16 -2.46 19.91
CA LYS A 92 -8.28 -2.30 20.86
C LYS A 92 -9.22 -3.50 20.81
N THR A 93 -9.59 -3.97 19.62
CA THR A 93 -10.47 -5.12 19.44
C THR A 93 -9.82 -6.38 20.03
N LEU A 94 -8.50 -6.58 19.84
CA LEU A 94 -7.77 -7.68 20.46
C LEU A 94 -7.86 -7.64 21.99
N LYS A 95 -7.71 -6.44 22.57
CA LYS A 95 -7.80 -6.24 24.01
C LYS A 95 -9.21 -6.50 24.55
N GLU A 96 -10.24 -6.05 23.84
CA GLU A 96 -11.64 -6.32 24.18
C GLU A 96 -11.94 -7.83 24.15
N ILE A 97 -11.45 -8.55 23.14
CA ILE A 97 -11.58 -10.02 23.06
C ILE A 97 -10.87 -10.70 24.24
N GLU A 98 -9.66 -10.25 24.61
CA GLU A 98 -8.93 -10.80 25.75
C GLU A 98 -9.65 -10.55 27.09
N ASP A 99 -10.25 -9.36 27.24
CA ASP A 99 -11.07 -9.02 28.40
C ASP A 99 -12.35 -9.88 28.48
N GLU A 100 -13.02 -10.12 27.34
CA GLU A 100 -14.18 -11.01 27.26
C GLU A 100 -13.83 -12.46 27.58
N ASP A 101 -12.72 -12.98 27.07
CA ASP A 101 -12.29 -14.36 27.34
C ASP A 101 -11.98 -14.58 28.83
N ARG A 102 -11.35 -13.58 29.48
CA ARG A 102 -11.17 -13.59 30.94
C ARG A 102 -12.49 -13.60 31.69
N PHE A 103 -13.45 -12.77 31.29
CA PHE A 103 -14.76 -12.69 31.93
C PHE A 103 -15.54 -14.01 31.79
N LEU A 104 -15.50 -14.63 30.61
CA LEU A 104 -16.11 -15.94 30.37
C LEU A 104 -15.44 -17.05 31.20
N HIS A 105 -14.11 -17.01 31.34
CA HIS A 105 -13.40 -17.94 32.20
C HIS A 105 -13.82 -17.80 33.67
N ASP A 106 -13.98 -16.58 34.17
CA ASP A 106 -14.38 -16.33 35.55
C ASP A 106 -15.84 -16.76 35.80
N LEU A 107 -16.76 -16.48 34.87
CA LEU A 107 -18.13 -17.00 34.91
C LEU A 107 -18.15 -18.53 34.93
N LYS A 108 -17.34 -19.19 34.10
CA LYS A 108 -17.24 -20.66 34.09
C LYS A 108 -16.78 -21.20 35.44
N LYS A 109 -15.80 -20.55 36.08
CA LYS A 109 -15.34 -20.92 37.43
C LYS A 109 -16.45 -20.80 38.48
N GLU A 110 -17.24 -19.73 38.43
CA GLU A 110 -18.38 -19.57 39.36
C GLU A 110 -19.44 -20.65 39.14
N VAL A 111 -19.77 -20.98 37.90
CA VAL A 111 -20.73 -22.04 37.58
C VAL A 111 -20.23 -23.40 38.08
N ASP A 112 -18.97 -23.76 37.81
CA ASP A 112 -18.35 -25.01 38.31
C ASP A 112 -18.34 -25.06 39.84
N HIS A 113 -18.18 -23.91 40.50
CA HIS A 113 -18.21 -23.82 41.97
C HIS A 113 -19.63 -24.04 42.52
N ILE A 114 -20.64 -23.44 41.89
CA ILE A 114 -22.05 -23.63 42.25
C ILE A 114 -22.46 -25.09 42.05
N GLU A 115 -22.08 -25.72 40.94
CA GLU A 115 -22.37 -27.12 40.65
C GLU A 115 -21.83 -28.04 41.76
N LYS A 116 -20.57 -27.86 42.16
CA LYS A 116 -19.97 -28.60 43.29
C LYS A 116 -20.70 -28.37 44.62
N MET A 117 -21.16 -27.15 44.89
CA MET A 117 -21.94 -26.87 46.11
C MET A 117 -23.30 -27.57 46.09
N MET A 118 -23.94 -27.71 44.93
CA MET A 118 -25.21 -28.44 44.81
C MET A 118 -25.00 -29.95 44.97
N GLU A 119 -24.00 -30.54 44.31
CA GLU A 119 -23.69 -31.98 44.48
C GLU A 119 -23.38 -32.35 45.93
N THR A 120 -22.78 -31.43 46.69
CA THR A 120 -22.48 -31.65 48.12
C THR A 120 -23.72 -31.56 49.00
N ARG A 121 -24.77 -30.85 48.57
CA ARG A 121 -26.04 -30.72 49.32
C ARG A 121 -27.06 -31.82 49.03
N GLU A 122 -26.90 -32.58 47.94
CA GLU A 122 -27.77 -33.72 47.59
C GLU A 122 -27.31 -35.07 48.20
N LYS A 123 -26.18 -35.11 48.92
CA LYS A 123 -25.73 -36.26 49.72
C LYS A 123 -26.07 -36.09 51.20
#